data_AF-A0A966CXC8-F1
#
_entry.id   AF-A0A966CXC8-F1
#
_cell.length_a   1.000
_cell.length_b   1.000
_cell.length_c   1.000
_cell.angle_alpha   90.00
_cell.angle_beta   90.00
_cell.angle_gamma   90.00
#
_symmetry.space_group_name_H-M   'P 1'
#
loop_
_entity.id
_entity.type
_entity.pdbx_description
1 polymer ?
#
loop_
_entity_poly.entity_id
_entity_poly.type
_entity_poly.pdbx_seq_one_letter_code
_entity_poly.pdbx_strand_id
1 'polypeptide(L)'
;FENTHEAIIEKPVFEVVQKIRDGRRRLTPMGEMPILSGMMFCADCENKLYQVRGRGWEHDKEHFVCATYRKIKGGCSSHQIRNVVVEELLLDGIRRVTAFARDHENEFVEMVTKKTRTELDKSMRDGKRELEQSQARIKKLDEIIQRLYEDNIEGKISDERFAKMTANYEAEQLTLESRVAELKSTMTEEKESVLNVDHFLTLVRKYTDIKELTAEIIREFVEKIYVYNAERIDGRRVQRIKIVYNCIGEFDPPVSTSTTEQEKSA
;
A
#
# COMPACT_ATOMS: atom_id res chain seq x y z
N PHE A 1 32.23 -0.49 4.12
CA PHE A 1 32.07 -1.92 3.83
C PHE A 1 31.17 -2.54 4.90
N GLU A 2 30.18 -3.33 4.48
CA GLU A 2 29.40 -4.19 5.37
C GLU A 2 30.18 -5.49 5.67
N ASN A 3 29.86 -6.17 6.77
CA ASN A 3 30.48 -7.45 7.20
C ASN A 3 31.99 -7.39 7.54
N THR A 4 32.47 -6.26 8.02
CA THR A 4 33.86 -6.09 8.49
C THR A 4 34.11 -6.48 9.94
N HIS A 5 33.04 -6.87 10.66
CA HIS A 5 33.10 -7.37 12.03
C HIS A 5 32.03 -8.44 12.21
N GLU A 6 32.24 -9.31 13.20
CA GLU A 6 31.25 -10.33 13.58
C GLU A 6 29.94 -9.67 14.01
N ALA A 7 28.83 -10.16 13.47
CA ALA A 7 27.52 -9.62 13.76
C ALA A 7 27.13 -9.94 15.22
N ILE A 8 26.83 -8.90 15.99
CA ILE A 8 26.40 -9.03 17.39
C ILE A 8 25.01 -9.69 17.49
N ILE A 9 24.18 -9.52 16.45
CA ILE A 9 22.81 -10.04 16.37
C ILE A 9 22.62 -10.65 14.99
N GLU A 10 21.94 -11.79 14.93
CA GLU A 10 21.56 -12.43 13.68
C GLU A 10 20.66 -11.49 12.84
N LYS A 11 20.95 -11.43 11.54
CA LYS A 11 20.20 -10.62 10.57
C LYS A 11 18.66 -10.79 10.65
N PRO A 12 18.08 -12.02 10.72
CA PRO A 12 16.63 -12.18 10.84
C PRO A 12 16.06 -11.57 12.13
N VAL A 13 16.78 -11.67 13.25
CA VAL A 13 16.36 -11.07 14.52
C VAL A 13 16.40 -9.54 14.43
N PHE A 14 17.45 -8.99 13.82
CA PHE A 14 17.57 -7.55 13.58
C PHE A 14 16.42 -7.03 12.72
N GLU A 15 16.07 -7.72 11.62
CA GLU A 15 14.95 -7.36 10.74
C GLU A 15 13.60 -7.38 11.47
N VAL A 16 13.35 -8.38 12.33
CA VAL A 16 12.13 -8.44 13.16
C VAL A 16 12.06 -7.26 14.11
N VAL A 17 13.17 -6.90 14.77
CA VAL A 17 13.22 -5.74 15.68
C VAL A 17 13.02 -4.42 14.92
N GLN A 18 13.55 -4.27 13.71
CA GLN A 18 13.29 -3.10 12.87
C GLN A 18 11.79 -2.98 12.54
N LYS A 19 11.14 -4.08 12.15
CA LYS A 19 9.68 -4.10 11.91
C LYS A 19 8.88 -3.69 13.16
N ILE A 20 9.28 -4.16 14.35
CA ILE A 20 8.65 -3.76 15.62
C ILE A 20 8.87 -2.26 15.91
N ARG A 21 10.08 -1.75 15.64
CA ARG A 21 10.41 -0.33 15.85
C ARG A 21 9.64 0.60 14.91
N ASP A 22 9.43 0.20 13.66
CA ASP A 22 8.62 0.95 12.70
C ASP A 22 7.15 1.07 13.14
N GLY A 23 6.65 0.09 13.89
CA GLY A 23 5.32 0.11 14.50
C GLY A 23 5.20 0.92 15.80
N ARG A 24 6.30 1.48 16.34
CA ARG A 24 6.29 2.12 17.65
C ARG A 24 5.49 3.43 17.64
N ARG A 25 4.41 3.47 18.42
CA ARG A 25 3.61 4.69 18.65
C ARG A 25 4.41 5.70 19.46
N ARG A 26 4.73 6.86 18.87
CA ARG A 26 5.29 7.99 19.62
C ARG A 26 4.18 8.58 20.49
N LEU A 27 4.38 8.59 21.80
CA LEU A 27 3.52 9.32 22.72
C LEU A 27 3.50 10.79 22.32
N THR A 28 2.32 11.32 22.04
CA THR A 28 2.13 12.74 21.75
C THR A 28 1.64 13.46 23.01
N PRO A 29 1.88 14.77 23.15
CA PRO A 29 1.31 15.56 24.25
C PRO A 29 -0.23 15.57 24.31
N MET A 30 -0.90 14.96 23.32
CA MET A 30 -2.36 14.80 23.22
C MET A 30 -2.84 13.40 23.68
N GLY A 31 -1.99 12.62 24.37
CA GLY A 31 -2.35 11.30 24.89
C GLY A 31 -2.12 10.17 23.89
N GLU A 32 -2.84 9.06 24.10
CA GLU A 32 -2.72 7.84 23.29
C GLU A 32 -3.00 8.10 21.81
N MET A 33 -2.28 7.37 20.95
CA MET A 33 -2.47 7.46 19.52
C MET A 33 -3.74 6.70 19.11
N PRO A 34 -4.59 7.27 18.25
CA PRO A 34 -5.86 6.63 17.88
C PRO A 34 -5.67 5.34 17.09
N ILE A 35 -6.71 4.50 17.09
CA ILE A 35 -6.65 3.10 16.69
C ILE A 35 -6.21 2.89 15.22
N LEU A 36 -6.59 3.81 14.33
CA LEU A 36 -6.28 3.77 12.89
C LEU A 36 -4.97 4.48 12.52
N SER A 37 -4.22 4.97 13.50
CA SER A 37 -2.99 5.71 13.22
C SER A 37 -1.95 4.82 12.54
N GLY A 38 -1.44 5.29 11.40
CA GLY A 38 -0.45 4.56 10.60
C GLY A 38 -1.02 3.61 9.55
N MET A 39 -2.35 3.40 9.53
CA MET A 39 -3.03 2.50 8.59
C MET A 39 -3.77 3.23 7.46
N MET A 40 -3.89 4.56 7.54
CA MET A 40 -4.61 5.38 6.56
C MET A 40 -3.66 5.93 5.49
N PHE A 41 -3.99 5.74 4.22
CA PHE A 41 -3.20 6.13 3.05
C PHE A 41 -4.05 6.88 2.01
N CYS A 42 -3.41 7.78 1.28
CA CYS A 42 -4.02 8.51 0.18
C CYS A 42 -4.02 7.61 -1.05
N ALA A 43 -5.16 7.46 -1.74
CA ALA A 43 -5.23 6.65 -2.95
C ALA A 43 -4.47 7.28 -4.14
N ASP A 44 -4.37 8.61 -4.19
CA ASP A 44 -3.77 9.31 -5.35
C ASP A 44 -2.25 9.45 -5.25
N CYS A 45 -1.72 9.67 -4.04
CA CYS A 45 -0.29 9.93 -3.83
C CYS A 45 0.40 8.93 -2.91
N GLU A 46 -0.30 7.87 -2.49
CA GLU A 46 0.17 6.73 -1.68
C GLU A 46 0.81 7.08 -0.32
N ASN A 47 0.83 8.36 0.04
CA ASN A 47 1.36 8.84 1.30
C ASN A 47 0.33 8.68 2.43
N LYS A 48 0.82 8.55 3.66
CA LYS A 48 -0.01 8.40 4.86
C LYS A 48 -0.93 9.60 5.07
N LEU A 49 -2.11 9.37 5.65
CA LEU A 49 -2.94 10.44 6.18
C LEU A 49 -2.52 10.75 7.62
N TYR A 50 -2.46 12.04 7.94
CA TYR A 50 -2.31 12.50 9.31
C TYR A 50 -3.67 12.68 9.95
N GLN A 51 -3.79 12.22 11.18
CA GLN A 51 -4.93 12.55 11.99
C GLN A 51 -4.81 13.99 12.50
N VAL A 52 -5.93 14.70 12.41
CA VAL A 52 -6.12 16.05 12.93
C VAL A 52 -7.08 15.94 14.10
N ARG A 53 -6.56 16.26 15.29
CA ARG A 53 -7.30 16.31 16.55
C ARG A 53 -6.90 17.53 17.36
N GLY A 54 -7.81 18.03 18.18
CA GLY A 54 -7.62 19.21 19.03
C GLY A 54 -7.97 18.90 20.49
N ARG A 55 -7.37 19.63 21.44
CA ARG A 55 -7.79 19.53 22.84
C ARG A 55 -9.22 20.06 22.98
N GLY A 56 -10.10 19.30 23.62
CA GLY A 56 -11.51 19.66 23.80
C GLY A 56 -12.37 19.44 22.55
N TRP A 57 -11.85 18.81 21.49
CA TRP A 57 -12.68 18.32 20.40
C TRP A 57 -13.34 17.00 20.81
N GLU A 58 -14.60 16.86 20.44
CA GLU A 58 -15.28 15.57 20.44
C GLU A 58 -14.74 14.70 19.30
N HIS A 59 -14.85 13.38 19.46
CA HIS A 59 -14.29 12.41 18.52
C HIS A 59 -14.92 12.51 17.11
N ASP A 60 -16.15 12.99 17.01
CA ASP A 60 -16.87 13.23 15.75
C ASP A 60 -16.24 14.32 14.85
N LYS A 61 -15.45 15.22 15.45
CA LYS A 61 -14.74 16.32 14.78
C LYS A 61 -13.33 15.92 14.34
N GLU A 62 -12.81 14.81 14.86
CA GLU A 62 -11.52 14.27 14.43
C GLU A 62 -11.61 13.75 12.99
N HIS A 63 -10.56 14.02 12.22
CA HIS A 63 -10.50 13.61 10.82
C HIS A 63 -9.07 13.32 10.39
N PHE A 64 -8.95 12.54 9.33
CA PHE A 64 -7.70 12.27 8.63
C PHE A 64 -7.55 13.19 7.43
N VAL A 65 -6.32 13.65 7.16
CA VAL A 65 -5.98 14.48 6.00
C VAL A 65 -4.69 13.99 5.35
N CYS A 66 -4.61 14.00 4.03
CA CYS A 66 -3.40 13.59 3.30
C CYS A 66 -2.16 14.40 3.74
N ALA A 67 -1.07 13.71 4.04
CA ALA A 67 0.20 14.33 4.44
C ALA A 67 0.76 15.25 3.36
N THR A 68 0.73 14.81 2.11
CA THR A 68 1.27 15.55 0.95
C THR A 68 0.48 16.84 0.73
N TYR A 69 -0.85 16.76 0.73
CA TYR A 69 -1.72 17.94 0.64
C TYR A 69 -1.42 18.96 1.75
N ARG A 70 -1.23 18.47 2.99
CA ARG A 70 -0.98 19.33 4.15
C ARG A 70 0.40 20.00 4.14
N LYS A 71 1.44 19.31 3.64
CA LYS A 71 2.83 19.76 3.73
C LYS A 71 3.34 20.44 2.46
N ILE A 72 2.87 20.02 1.29
CA ILE A 72 3.35 20.45 -0.01
C ILE A 72 2.22 21.14 -0.75
N LYS A 73 2.34 22.46 -0.96
CA LYS A 73 1.34 23.24 -1.67
C LYS A 73 1.19 22.72 -3.11
N GLY A 74 0.00 22.25 -3.46
CA GLY A 74 -0.31 21.68 -4.77
C GLY A 74 0.23 20.26 -5.01
N GLY A 75 0.77 19.58 -3.99
CA GLY A 75 1.32 18.22 -4.15
C GLY A 75 0.27 17.10 -4.17
N CYS A 76 -0.96 17.37 -3.74
CA CYS A 76 -2.10 16.44 -3.79
C CYS A 76 -3.41 17.23 -3.68
N SER A 77 -4.56 16.59 -3.92
CA SER A 77 -5.89 17.15 -3.64
C SER A 77 -6.28 16.96 -2.17
N SER A 78 -7.34 17.65 -1.73
CA SER A 78 -7.80 17.70 -0.33
C SER A 78 -8.48 16.40 0.13
N HIS A 79 -7.75 15.29 0.12
CA HIS A 79 -8.19 14.01 0.67
C HIS A 79 -8.36 14.13 2.19
N GLN A 80 -9.61 14.12 2.60
CA GLN A 80 -9.99 14.18 4.01
C GLN A 80 -11.18 13.28 4.29
N ILE A 81 -11.18 12.64 5.46
CA ILE A 81 -12.28 11.79 5.91
C ILE A 81 -12.38 11.84 7.43
N ARG A 82 -13.60 11.85 7.99
CA ARG A 82 -13.81 11.88 9.45
C ARG A 82 -13.49 10.52 10.07
N ASN A 83 -13.00 10.52 11.30
CA ASN A 83 -12.69 9.32 12.05
C ASN A 83 -13.89 8.37 12.16
N VAL A 84 -15.00 8.89 12.70
CA VAL A 84 -16.25 8.14 12.90
C VAL A 84 -16.74 7.44 11.63
N VAL A 85 -16.62 8.10 10.48
CA VAL A 85 -17.04 7.53 9.18
C VAL A 85 -16.16 6.34 8.79
N VAL A 86 -14.84 6.45 8.99
CA VAL A 86 -13.92 5.34 8.68
C VAL A 86 -14.16 4.18 9.63
N GLU A 87 -14.33 4.46 10.92
CA GLU A 87 -14.56 3.44 11.95
C GLU A 87 -15.88 2.68 11.72
N GLU A 88 -16.96 3.38 11.39
CA GLU A 88 -18.24 2.76 11.01
C GLU A 88 -18.10 1.86 9.77
N LEU A 89 -17.47 2.37 8.70
CA LEU A 89 -17.29 1.60 7.47
C LEU A 89 -16.36 0.40 7.64
N LEU A 90 -15.34 0.52 8.49
CA LEU A 90 -14.45 -0.59 8.83
C LEU A 90 -15.17 -1.67 9.61
N LEU A 91 -15.98 -1.28 10.60
CA LEU A 91 -16.75 -2.22 11.40
C LEU A 91 -17.72 -2.99 10.52
N ASP A 92 -18.47 -2.29 9.68
CA ASP A 92 -19.37 -2.90 8.71
C ASP A 92 -18.62 -3.82 7.73
N GLY A 93 -17.53 -3.33 7.14
CA GLY A 93 -16.71 -4.12 6.22
C GLY A 93 -16.18 -5.40 6.86
N ILE A 94 -15.58 -5.32 8.05
CA ILE A 94 -15.09 -6.50 8.77
C ILE A 94 -16.24 -7.47 9.07
N ARG A 95 -17.40 -6.99 9.51
CA ARG A 95 -18.58 -7.84 9.75
C ARG A 95 -19.06 -8.53 8.47
N ARG A 96 -19.15 -7.82 7.35
CA ARG A 96 -19.57 -8.39 6.06
C ARG A 96 -18.60 -9.48 5.60
N VAL A 97 -17.29 -9.21 5.64
CA VAL A 97 -16.27 -10.17 5.23
C VAL A 97 -16.25 -11.39 6.14
N THR A 98 -16.29 -11.19 7.46
CA THR A 98 -16.27 -12.29 8.43
C THR A 98 -17.55 -13.14 8.36
N ALA A 99 -18.72 -12.52 8.20
CA ALA A 99 -19.98 -13.24 7.99
C ALA A 99 -19.93 -14.07 6.70
N PHE A 100 -19.48 -13.47 5.59
CA PHE A 100 -19.37 -14.19 4.33
C PHE A 100 -18.37 -15.35 4.41
N ALA A 101 -17.18 -15.13 4.99
CA ALA A 101 -16.17 -16.17 5.16
C ALA A 101 -16.65 -17.32 6.05
N ARG A 102 -17.50 -17.05 7.04
CA ARG A 102 -18.11 -18.07 7.90
C ARG A 102 -19.23 -18.84 7.20
N ASP A 103 -20.13 -18.12 6.53
CA ASP A 103 -21.35 -18.69 5.98
C ASP A 103 -21.08 -19.39 4.62
N HIS A 104 -20.03 -18.98 3.91
CA HIS A 104 -19.63 -19.49 2.58
C HIS A 104 -18.11 -19.77 2.49
N GLU A 105 -17.56 -20.53 3.44
CA GLU A 105 -16.09 -20.75 3.57
C GLU A 105 -15.42 -21.23 2.26
N ASN A 106 -15.98 -22.23 1.59
CA ASN A 106 -15.40 -22.77 0.34
C ASN A 106 -15.38 -21.73 -0.78
N GLU A 107 -16.49 -20.99 -0.96
CA GLU A 107 -16.60 -19.95 -1.99
C GLU A 107 -15.67 -18.78 -1.68
N PHE A 108 -15.54 -18.40 -0.41
CA PHE A 108 -14.58 -17.40 0.05
C PHE A 108 -13.14 -17.80 -0.30
N VAL A 109 -12.72 -19.03 0.01
CA VAL A 109 -11.39 -19.54 -0.31
C VAL A 109 -11.14 -19.50 -1.82
N GLU A 110 -12.10 -19.97 -2.63
CA GLU A 110 -11.96 -19.95 -4.09
C GLU A 110 -11.82 -18.52 -4.64
N MET A 111 -12.66 -17.59 -4.18
CA MET A 111 -12.63 -16.20 -4.65
C MET A 111 -11.32 -15.51 -4.28
N VAL A 112 -10.87 -15.65 -3.02
CA VAL A 112 -9.62 -15.04 -2.56
C VAL A 112 -8.44 -15.63 -3.33
N THR A 113 -8.33 -16.96 -3.39
CA THR A 113 -7.21 -17.63 -4.10
C THR A 113 -7.17 -17.27 -5.58
N LYS A 114 -8.32 -17.22 -6.26
CA LYS A 114 -8.43 -16.79 -7.66
C LYS A 114 -7.99 -15.33 -7.81
N LYS A 115 -8.50 -14.43 -6.97
CA LYS A 115 -8.14 -13.01 -7.01
C LYS A 115 -6.64 -12.81 -6.79
N THR A 116 -6.09 -13.39 -5.72
CA THR A 116 -4.66 -13.34 -5.41
C THR A 116 -3.82 -13.85 -6.58
N ARG A 117 -4.17 -14.99 -7.17
CA ARG A 117 -3.45 -15.52 -8.34
C ARG A 117 -3.50 -14.56 -9.52
N THR A 118 -4.67 -13.98 -9.83
CA THR A 118 -4.80 -13.04 -10.94
C THR A 118 -4.00 -11.75 -10.72
N GLU A 119 -3.96 -11.24 -9.49
CA GLU A 119 -3.19 -10.04 -9.12
C GLU A 119 -1.68 -10.32 -9.18
N LEU A 120 -1.24 -11.46 -8.61
CA LEU A 120 0.16 -11.90 -8.69
C LEU A 120 0.60 -12.11 -10.15
N ASP A 121 -0.19 -12.82 -10.96
CA ASP A 121 0.13 -13.05 -12.37
C ASP A 121 0.17 -11.73 -13.16
N LYS A 122 -0.62 -10.73 -12.78
CA LYS A 122 -0.57 -9.40 -13.39
C LYS A 122 0.68 -8.63 -12.95
N SER A 123 0.94 -8.51 -11.64
CA SER A 123 2.12 -7.82 -11.11
C SER A 123 3.41 -8.41 -11.66
N MET A 124 3.51 -9.74 -11.68
CA MET A 124 4.66 -10.46 -12.22
C MET A 124 4.86 -10.25 -13.73
N ARG A 125 3.78 -10.07 -14.50
CA ARG A 125 3.89 -9.76 -15.93
C ARG A 125 4.35 -8.32 -16.16
N ASP A 126 3.75 -7.37 -15.45
CA ASP A 126 4.08 -5.95 -15.56
C ASP A 126 5.51 -5.69 -15.08
N GLY A 127 5.91 -6.26 -13.95
CA GLY A 127 7.27 -6.19 -13.41
C GLY A 127 8.32 -6.80 -14.33
N LYS A 128 8.04 -7.96 -14.96
CA LYS A 128 8.93 -8.55 -15.99
C LYS A 128 9.10 -7.61 -17.19
N ARG A 129 8.00 -7.04 -17.67
CA ARG A 129 8.03 -6.13 -18.82
C ARG A 129 8.84 -4.87 -18.51
N GLU A 130 8.65 -4.27 -17.35
CA GLU A 130 9.42 -3.10 -16.92
C GLU A 130 10.91 -3.45 -16.78
N LEU A 131 11.21 -4.59 -16.17
CA LEU A 131 12.58 -5.08 -16.01
C LEU A 131 13.28 -5.28 -17.36
N GLU A 132 12.61 -5.88 -18.34
CA GLU A 132 13.14 -6.03 -19.71
C GLU A 132 13.39 -4.67 -20.37
N GLN A 133 12.47 -3.70 -20.21
CA GLN A 133 12.63 -2.36 -20.76
C GLN A 133 13.80 -1.60 -20.13
N SER A 134 13.93 -1.63 -18.80
CA SER A 134 15.03 -0.99 -18.08
C SER A 134 16.37 -1.63 -18.44
N GLN A 135 16.44 -2.96 -18.54
CA GLN A 135 17.66 -3.65 -18.97
C GLN A 135 18.03 -3.33 -20.42
N ALA A 136 17.06 -3.25 -21.33
CA ALA A 136 17.30 -2.85 -22.71
C ALA A 136 17.80 -1.40 -22.78
N ARG A 137 17.26 -0.50 -21.96
CA ARG A 137 17.71 0.90 -21.88
C ARG A 137 19.13 1.01 -21.34
N ILE A 138 19.48 0.27 -20.28
CA ILE A 138 20.85 0.21 -19.75
C ILE A 138 21.83 -0.22 -20.84
N LYS A 139 21.56 -1.35 -21.52
CA LYS A 139 22.42 -1.82 -22.63
C LYS A 139 22.59 -0.77 -23.74
N LYS A 140 21.53 -0.05 -24.07
CA LYS A 140 21.58 1.03 -25.07
C LYS A 140 22.42 2.21 -24.59
N LEU A 141 22.40 2.54 -23.29
CA LEU A 141 23.25 3.57 -22.71
C LEU A 141 24.72 3.15 -22.77
N ASP A 142 25.04 1.89 -22.46
CA ASP A 142 26.40 1.34 -22.59
C ASP A 142 26.95 1.50 -24.02
N GLU A 143 26.14 1.16 -25.04
CA GLU A 143 26.50 1.36 -26.44
C GLU A 143 26.71 2.84 -26.81
N ILE A 144 25.88 3.74 -26.27
CA ILE A 144 26.01 5.18 -26.52
C ILE A 144 27.30 5.72 -25.90
N ILE A 145 27.60 5.33 -24.66
CA ILE A 145 28.81 5.76 -23.95
C ILE A 145 30.06 5.25 -24.68
N GLN A 146 30.04 3.99 -25.14
CA GLN A 146 31.15 3.44 -25.94
C GLN A 146 31.39 4.25 -27.22
N ARG A 147 30.34 4.54 -28.00
CA ARG A 147 30.48 5.35 -29.23
C ARG A 147 30.93 6.79 -28.95
N LEU A 148 30.46 7.40 -27.86
CA LEU A 148 30.90 8.73 -27.46
C LEU A 148 32.39 8.77 -27.13
N TYR A 149 32.91 7.70 -26.52
CA TYR A 149 34.34 7.57 -26.25
C TYR A 149 35.15 7.46 -27.55
N GLU A 150 34.68 6.65 -28.50
CA GLU A 150 35.28 6.53 -29.84
C GLU A 150 35.29 7.88 -30.58
N ASP A 151 34.16 8.59 -30.61
CA ASP A 151 34.06 9.91 -31.25
C ASP A 151 34.93 10.98 -30.56
N ASN A 152 35.17 10.87 -29.25
CA ASN A 152 36.07 11.78 -28.52
C ASN A 152 37.53 11.55 -28.92
N ILE A 153 37.96 10.29 -29.04
CA ILE A 153 39.31 9.95 -29.52
C ILE A 153 39.52 10.46 -30.95
N GLU A 154 38.50 10.40 -31.80
CA GLU A 154 38.54 10.91 -33.17
C GLU A 154 38.45 12.45 -33.26
N GLY A 155 38.28 13.14 -32.14
CA GLY A 155 38.22 14.61 -32.08
C GLY A 155 36.94 15.21 -32.67
N LYS A 156 35.89 14.41 -32.89
CA LYS A 156 34.58 14.87 -33.37
C LYS A 156 33.80 15.65 -32.30
N ILE A 157 34.17 15.46 -31.03
CA ILE A 157 33.55 16.04 -29.84
C ILE A 157 34.67 16.60 -28.94
N SER A 158 34.38 17.69 -28.24
CA SER A 158 35.31 18.25 -27.24
C SER A 158 35.20 17.50 -25.92
N ASP A 159 36.31 17.44 -25.18
CA ASP A 159 36.37 16.80 -23.86
C ASP A 159 35.32 17.33 -22.87
N GLU A 160 35.08 18.65 -22.88
CA GLU A 160 34.06 19.27 -22.03
C GLU A 160 32.65 18.75 -22.35
N ARG A 161 32.36 18.58 -23.64
CA ARG A 161 31.05 18.09 -24.09
C ARG A 161 30.91 16.59 -23.85
N PHE A 162 32.00 15.82 -24.00
CA PHE A 162 32.06 14.40 -23.63
C PHE A 162 31.75 14.22 -22.15
N ALA A 163 32.49 14.90 -21.27
CA ALA A 163 32.30 14.83 -19.82
C ALA A 163 30.85 15.14 -19.41
N LYS A 164 30.25 16.19 -19.98
CA LYS A 164 28.86 16.56 -19.68
C LYS A 164 27.83 15.54 -20.15
N MET A 165 28.01 14.95 -21.35
CA MET A 165 27.09 13.94 -21.88
C MET A 165 27.20 12.63 -21.09
N THR A 166 28.42 12.16 -20.86
CA THR A 166 28.68 10.92 -20.13
C THR A 166 28.13 10.99 -18.71
N ALA A 167 28.35 12.11 -17.99
CA ALA A 167 27.79 12.28 -16.64
C ALA A 167 26.26 12.16 -16.59
N ASN A 168 25.53 12.65 -17.60
CA ASN A 168 24.08 12.52 -17.66
C ASN A 168 23.64 11.07 -17.92
N TYR A 169 24.33 10.36 -18.81
CA TYR A 169 24.01 8.96 -19.12
C TYR A 169 24.35 8.03 -17.95
N GLU A 170 25.47 8.25 -17.28
CA GLU A 170 25.85 7.52 -16.07
C GLU A 170 24.82 7.75 -14.94
N ALA A 171 24.34 8.97 -14.77
CA ALA A 171 23.27 9.25 -13.82
C ALA A 171 21.97 8.51 -14.17
N GLU A 172 21.55 8.51 -15.45
CA GLU A 172 20.38 7.75 -15.90
C GLU A 172 20.57 6.24 -15.66
N GLN A 173 21.73 5.69 -16.01
CA GLN A 173 22.07 4.29 -15.81
C GLN A 173 21.99 3.89 -14.33
N LEU A 174 22.55 4.69 -13.43
CA LEU A 174 22.50 4.41 -11.99
C LEU A 174 21.06 4.41 -11.44
N THR A 175 20.20 5.29 -11.94
CA THR A 175 18.78 5.29 -11.58
C THR A 175 18.06 4.03 -12.08
N LEU A 176 18.35 3.59 -13.31
CA LEU A 176 17.76 2.39 -13.90
C LEU A 176 18.25 1.12 -13.20
N GLU A 177 19.52 1.05 -12.82
CA GLU A 177 20.10 -0.08 -12.08
C GLU A 177 19.47 -0.21 -10.68
N SER A 178 19.29 0.90 -9.97
CA SER A 178 18.54 0.91 -8.70
C SER A 178 17.12 0.40 -8.91
N ARG A 179 16.43 0.88 -9.95
CA ARG A 179 15.07 0.44 -10.26
C ARG A 179 14.99 -1.05 -10.60
N VAL A 180 15.97 -1.58 -11.34
CA VAL A 180 16.06 -3.02 -11.66
C VAL A 180 16.30 -3.85 -10.40
N ALA A 181 17.15 -3.39 -9.49
CA ALA A 181 17.39 -4.08 -8.22
C ALA A 181 16.12 -4.12 -7.36
N GLU A 182 15.41 -2.99 -7.23
CA GLU A 182 14.13 -2.90 -6.55
C GLU A 182 13.09 -3.84 -7.16
N LEU A 183 12.88 -3.79 -8.49
CA LEU A 183 11.93 -4.65 -9.20
C LEU A 183 12.21 -6.14 -8.95
N LYS A 184 13.48 -6.55 -8.97
CA LYS A 184 13.85 -7.95 -8.66
C LYS A 184 13.51 -8.33 -7.22
N SER A 185 13.80 -7.46 -6.25
CA SER A 185 13.46 -7.70 -4.83
C SER A 185 11.95 -7.82 -4.65
N THR A 186 11.18 -6.90 -5.21
CA THR A 186 9.70 -6.92 -5.12
C THR A 186 9.14 -8.19 -5.75
N MET A 187 9.62 -8.58 -6.94
CA MET A 187 9.17 -9.82 -7.59
C MET A 187 9.56 -11.10 -6.83
N THR A 188 10.64 -11.08 -6.03
CA THR A 188 10.97 -12.20 -5.14
C THR A 188 10.06 -12.23 -3.92
N GLU A 189 9.80 -11.08 -3.31
CA GLU A 189 8.89 -10.94 -2.16
C GLU A 189 7.43 -11.28 -2.53
N GLU A 190 6.98 -10.89 -3.72
CA GLU A 190 5.64 -11.23 -4.24
C GLU A 190 5.46 -12.74 -4.47
N LYS A 191 6.53 -13.45 -4.88
CA LYS A 191 6.48 -14.91 -5.02
C LYS A 191 6.43 -15.63 -3.67
N GLU A 192 7.06 -15.05 -2.66
CA GLU A 192 7.08 -15.59 -1.30
C GLU A 192 5.82 -15.24 -0.50
N SER A 193 5.16 -14.12 -0.83
CA SER A 193 3.90 -13.70 -0.21
C SER A 193 2.70 -14.43 -0.79
N VAL A 194 2.62 -15.73 -0.51
CA VAL A 194 1.35 -16.46 -0.64
C VAL A 194 0.48 -16.08 0.55
N LEU A 195 -0.53 -15.27 0.28
CA LEU A 195 -1.57 -14.88 1.21
C LEU A 195 -2.17 -16.11 1.92
N ASN A 196 -2.05 -16.15 3.26
CA ASN A 196 -2.47 -17.28 4.08
C ASN A 196 -3.96 -17.18 4.41
N VAL A 197 -4.80 -17.67 3.49
CA VAL A 197 -6.27 -17.72 3.67
C VAL A 197 -6.64 -18.49 4.94
N ASP A 198 -5.90 -19.55 5.30
CA ASP A 198 -6.16 -20.34 6.52
C ASP A 198 -5.96 -19.51 7.80
N HIS A 199 -4.97 -18.60 7.81
CA HIS A 199 -4.77 -17.67 8.91
C HIS A 199 -5.98 -16.73 9.05
N PHE A 200 -6.48 -16.19 7.94
CA PHE A 200 -7.66 -15.34 7.96
C PHE A 200 -8.89 -16.09 8.49
N LEU A 201 -9.12 -17.33 8.04
CA LEU A 201 -10.20 -18.18 8.55
C LEU A 201 -10.07 -18.48 10.04
N THR A 202 -8.84 -18.63 10.55
CA THR A 202 -8.58 -18.78 11.98
C THR A 202 -9.01 -17.53 12.76
N LEU A 203 -8.75 -16.33 12.23
CA LEU A 203 -9.21 -15.07 12.82
C LEU A 203 -10.74 -14.95 12.79
N VAL A 204 -11.38 -15.30 11.68
CA VAL A 204 -12.86 -15.31 11.56
C VAL A 204 -13.49 -16.22 12.62
N ARG A 205 -12.90 -17.40 12.86
CA ARG A 205 -13.37 -18.34 13.90
C ARG A 205 -13.15 -17.81 15.32
N LYS A 206 -12.09 -17.02 15.54
CA LYS A 206 -11.79 -16.37 16.83
C LYS A 206 -12.78 -15.24 17.16
N TYR A 207 -13.21 -14.47 16.16
CA TYR A 207 -14.12 -13.32 16.35
C TYR A 207 -15.45 -13.52 15.63
N THR A 208 -16.39 -14.17 16.31
CA THR A 208 -17.70 -14.52 15.73
C THR A 208 -18.74 -13.40 15.79
N ASP A 209 -18.64 -12.47 16.75
CA ASP A 209 -19.55 -11.33 16.92
C ASP A 209 -18.77 -10.07 17.32
N ILE A 210 -18.35 -9.29 16.33
CA ILE A 210 -17.57 -8.06 16.53
C ILE A 210 -18.54 -6.91 16.78
N LYS A 211 -18.76 -6.55 18.04
CA LYS A 211 -19.64 -5.42 18.41
C LYS A 211 -18.99 -4.05 18.24
N GLU A 212 -17.70 -3.95 18.56
CA GLU A 212 -16.94 -2.71 18.54
C GLU A 212 -15.55 -2.96 17.94
N LEU A 213 -14.98 -1.92 17.33
CA LEU A 213 -13.60 -1.96 16.83
C LEU A 213 -12.62 -1.78 17.98
N THR A 214 -11.94 -2.86 18.36
CA THR A 214 -10.78 -2.76 19.24
C THR A 214 -9.50 -2.60 18.43
N ALA A 215 -8.47 -2.01 19.04
CA ALA A 215 -7.17 -1.86 18.40
C ALA A 215 -6.55 -3.22 18.02
N GLU A 216 -6.90 -4.29 18.72
CA GLU A 216 -6.47 -5.66 18.42
C GLU A 216 -7.13 -6.18 17.15
N ILE A 217 -8.47 -6.07 17.05
CA ILE A 217 -9.22 -6.50 15.87
C ILE A 217 -8.73 -5.77 14.62
N ILE A 218 -8.54 -4.45 14.70
CA ILE A 218 -8.04 -3.66 13.57
C ILE A 218 -6.65 -4.17 13.13
N ARG A 219 -5.73 -4.41 14.08
CA ARG A 219 -4.38 -4.88 13.74
C ARG A 219 -4.37 -6.29 13.16
N GLU A 220 -5.28 -7.16 13.60
CA GLU A 220 -5.36 -8.53 13.10
C GLU A 220 -6.05 -8.60 11.72
N PHE A 221 -7.06 -7.77 11.45
CA PHE A 221 -7.82 -7.82 10.20
C PHE A 221 -7.38 -6.84 9.12
N VAL A 222 -6.81 -5.67 9.47
CA VAL A 222 -6.62 -4.55 8.53
C VAL A 222 -5.14 -4.27 8.33
N GLU A 223 -4.70 -4.29 7.06
CA GLU A 223 -3.35 -3.92 6.67
C GLU A 223 -3.27 -2.41 6.38
N LYS A 224 -4.11 -1.94 5.44
CA LYS A 224 -4.11 -0.55 4.95
C LYS A 224 -5.51 -0.12 4.54
N ILE A 225 -5.77 1.18 4.65
CA ILE A 225 -7.02 1.80 4.23
C ILE A 225 -6.68 2.96 3.31
N TYR A 226 -7.12 2.88 2.07
CA TYR A 226 -6.93 3.93 1.07
C TYR A 226 -8.16 4.81 1.00
N VAL A 227 -7.94 6.12 1.07
CA VAL A 227 -8.99 7.14 0.97
C VAL A 227 -8.86 7.80 -0.39
N TYR A 228 -9.92 7.73 -1.19
CA TYR A 228 -10.01 8.42 -2.46
C TYR A 228 -10.52 9.84 -2.29
N ASN A 229 -10.32 10.65 -3.33
CA ASN A 229 -10.85 12.00 -3.36
C ASN A 229 -12.39 11.97 -3.29
N ALA A 230 -12.97 12.98 -2.66
CA ALA A 230 -14.41 13.10 -2.56
C ALA A 230 -14.96 13.72 -3.85
N GLU A 231 -15.95 13.08 -4.45
CA GLU A 231 -16.60 13.50 -5.68
C GLU A 231 -18.03 13.97 -5.39
N ARG A 232 -18.57 14.82 -6.28
CA ARG A 232 -19.98 15.20 -6.26
C ARG A 232 -20.70 14.48 -7.37
N ILE A 233 -21.54 13.52 -7.00
CA ILE A 233 -22.41 12.77 -7.91
C ILE A 233 -23.84 13.14 -7.54
N ASP A 234 -24.62 13.64 -8.50
CA ASP A 234 -26.02 14.04 -8.31
C ASP A 234 -26.26 14.98 -7.12
N GLY A 235 -25.35 15.94 -6.93
CA GLY A 235 -25.41 16.93 -5.84
C GLY A 235 -25.02 16.38 -4.46
N ARG A 236 -24.75 15.07 -4.32
CA ARG A 236 -24.30 14.44 -3.09
C ARG A 236 -22.79 14.25 -3.10
N ARG A 237 -22.15 14.48 -1.94
CA ARG A 237 -20.73 14.18 -1.74
C ARG A 237 -20.58 12.68 -1.53
N VAL A 238 -19.94 12.00 -2.48
CA VAL A 238 -19.60 10.58 -2.43
C VAL A 238 -18.09 10.46 -2.26
N GLN A 239 -17.66 9.55 -1.39
CA GLN A 239 -16.23 9.32 -1.19
C GLN A 239 -16.00 7.82 -1.08
N ARG A 240 -15.13 7.30 -1.95
CA ARG A 240 -14.74 5.90 -1.92
C ARG A 240 -13.62 5.69 -0.90
N ILE A 241 -13.69 4.56 -0.20
CA ILE A 241 -12.56 4.00 0.54
C ILE A 241 -12.26 2.61 0.03
N LYS A 242 -11.02 2.17 0.18
CA LYS A 242 -10.58 0.80 -0.09
C LYS A 242 -9.93 0.26 1.17
N ILE A 243 -10.44 -0.87 1.65
CA ILE A 243 -9.91 -1.58 2.82
C ILE A 243 -9.10 -2.76 2.30
N VAL A 244 -7.84 -2.85 2.73
CA VAL A 244 -6.95 -3.98 2.46
C VAL A 244 -6.85 -4.77 3.75
N TYR A 245 -7.36 -6.00 3.70
CA TYR A 245 -7.35 -6.91 4.84
C TYR A 245 -6.04 -7.69 4.89
N ASN A 246 -5.57 -7.95 6.10
CA ASN A 246 -4.43 -8.84 6.30
C ASN A 246 -4.74 -10.21 5.70
N CYS A 247 -3.74 -10.83 5.07
CA CYS A 247 -3.80 -12.18 4.51
C CYS A 247 -4.75 -12.42 3.33
N ILE A 248 -5.64 -11.49 2.95
CA ILE A 248 -6.54 -11.69 1.80
C ILE A 248 -6.59 -10.49 0.85
N GLY A 249 -5.95 -9.37 1.21
CA GLY A 249 -5.92 -8.16 0.39
C GLY A 249 -7.28 -7.44 0.37
N GLU A 250 -7.58 -6.74 -0.73
CA GLU A 250 -8.89 -6.13 -0.92
C GLU A 250 -9.93 -7.22 -1.17
N PHE A 251 -11.03 -7.24 -0.42
CA PHE A 251 -12.12 -8.18 -0.64
C PHE A 251 -13.44 -7.50 -0.34
N ASP A 252 -14.40 -7.61 -1.26
CA ASP A 252 -15.77 -7.13 -1.06
C ASP A 252 -16.70 -8.32 -1.32
N PRO A 253 -17.42 -8.82 -0.30
CA PRO A 253 -18.30 -9.96 -0.46
C PRO A 253 -19.44 -9.61 -1.42
N PRO A 254 -19.91 -10.57 -2.23
CA PRO A 254 -21.08 -10.36 -3.07
C PRO A 254 -22.27 -9.95 -2.19
N VAL A 255 -22.99 -8.90 -2.58
CA VAL A 255 -24.16 -8.43 -1.85
C VAL A 255 -25.20 -9.56 -1.88
N SER A 256 -25.50 -10.15 -0.72
CA SER A 256 -26.59 -11.10 -0.59
C SER A 256 -27.89 -10.39 -0.92
N THR A 257 -28.48 -10.70 -2.08
CA THR A 257 -29.83 -10.29 -2.44
C THR A 257 -30.82 -11.09 -1.60
N SER A 258 -31.04 -10.68 -0.36
CA SER A 258 -32.09 -11.22 0.48
C SER A 258 -32.83 -10.09 1.18
N THR A 259 -34.13 -9.97 0.86
CA THR A 259 -35.20 -9.12 1.46
C THR A 259 -35.12 -7.63 1.09
N THR A 260 -36.03 -7.02 0.33
CA THR A 260 -37.47 -6.88 0.62
C THR A 260 -38.25 -6.40 -0.64
N GLU A 261 -38.83 -7.32 -1.41
CA GLU A 261 -40.09 -7.03 -2.12
C GLU A 261 -41.21 -7.46 -1.18
N GLN A 262 -41.68 -6.53 -0.35
CA GLN A 262 -43.01 -6.63 0.23
C GLN A 262 -43.89 -5.62 -0.50
N GLU A 263 -44.69 -6.16 -1.39
CA GLU A 263 -45.89 -5.55 -1.94
C GLU A 263 -46.68 -4.85 -0.83
N LYS A 264 -46.83 -3.52 -0.92
CA LYS A 264 -47.94 -2.84 -0.26
C LYS A 264 -49.12 -2.84 -1.23
N SER A 265 -49.91 -3.90 -1.17
CA SER A 265 -51.32 -3.86 -1.50
C SER A 265 -52.11 -3.65 -0.21
N ALA A 266 -52.65 -2.45 -0.04
CA ALA A 266 -53.89 -2.13 0.68
C ALA A 266 -54.20 -0.64 0.48
#